data_AF-A0AAE0MY81-F1
#
_entry.id   AF-A0AAE0MY81-F1
#
_cell.length_a   1.000
_cell.length_b   1.000
_cell.length_c   1.000
_cell.angle_alpha   90.00
_cell.angle_beta   90.00
_cell.angle_gamma   90.00
#
_symmetry.space_group_name_H-M   'P 1'
#
loop_
_entity.id
_entity.type
_entity.pdbx_description
1 polymer ?
#
loop_
_entity_poly.entity_id
_entity_poly.type
_entity_poly.pdbx_seq_one_letter_code
_entity_poly.pdbx_strand_id
1 'polypeptide(L)'
;VKTGSWSSAEDERLRKAVSEAGTRWVAVASAVATRNAEQCAKRWNDKLNPELDHSPWSADEDKLLLTLVAAGGHNWKLMSKDFLPARAPLAIKNRHSLLVRRQKR
;
A
#
# COMPACT_ATOMS: atom_id res chain seq x y z
N VAL A 1 -3.37 -14.46 16.40
CA VAL A 1 -2.93 -13.56 15.30
C VAL A 1 -2.80 -12.14 15.83
N LYS A 2 -1.63 -11.51 15.72
CA LYS A 2 -1.42 -10.14 16.22
C LYS A 2 -2.16 -9.11 15.36
N THR A 3 -2.82 -8.15 16.00
CA THR A 3 -3.44 -6.98 15.35
C THR A 3 -2.65 -5.72 15.70
N GLY A 4 -2.79 -4.66 14.90
CA GLY A 4 -2.07 -3.39 15.11
C GLY A 4 -0.76 -3.27 14.31
N SER A 5 0.06 -2.28 14.69
CA SER A 5 1.25 -1.83 13.94
C SER A 5 2.27 -2.94 13.70
N TRP A 6 2.88 -2.91 12.52
CA TRP A 6 4.00 -3.78 12.16
C TRP A 6 5.29 -3.26 12.79
N SER A 7 6.04 -4.15 13.43
CA SER A 7 7.39 -3.86 13.90
C SER A 7 8.42 -4.07 12.81
N SER A 8 9.58 -3.42 12.91
CA SER A 8 10.68 -3.60 11.95
C SER A 8 11.13 -5.07 11.83
N ALA A 9 11.13 -5.81 12.95
CA ALA A 9 11.45 -7.23 12.96
C ALA A 9 10.38 -8.08 12.23
N GLU A 10 9.10 -7.71 12.29
CA GLU A 10 8.05 -8.36 11.50
C GLU A 10 8.19 -8.05 10.01
N ASP A 11 8.53 -6.80 9.66
CA ASP A 11 8.76 -6.40 8.27
C ASP A 11 9.97 -7.13 7.67
N GLU A 12 11.04 -7.32 8.43
CA GLU A 12 12.21 -8.09 8.00
C GLU A 12 11.89 -9.56 7.77
N ARG A 13 11.17 -10.20 8.71
CA ARG A 13 10.68 -11.57 8.51
C ARG A 13 9.79 -11.68 7.27
N LEU A 14 8.91 -10.70 7.05
CA LEU A 14 8.03 -10.67 5.89
C LEU A 14 8.83 -10.53 4.58
N ARG A 15 9.83 -9.64 4.52
CA ARG A 15 10.71 -9.51 3.34
C ARG A 15 11.45 -10.80 3.03
N LYS A 16 12.05 -11.42 4.05
CA LYS A 16 12.75 -12.70 3.90
C LYS A 16 11.82 -13.80 3.40
N ALA A 17 10.66 -13.94 4.04
CA ALA A 17 9.67 -14.95 3.68
C ALA A 17 9.14 -14.77 2.24
N VAL A 18 8.92 -13.53 1.79
CA VAL A 18 8.51 -13.25 0.41
C VAL A 18 9.64 -13.51 -0.58
N SER A 19 10.90 -13.23 -0.21
CA SER A 19 12.06 -13.57 -1.04
C SER A 19 12.21 -15.09 -1.25
N GLU A 20 11.84 -15.91 -0.26
CA GLU A 20 11.97 -17.37 -0.32
C GLU A 20 10.74 -18.05 -0.94
N ALA A 21 9.52 -17.62 -0.58
CA ALA A 21 8.26 -18.27 -0.96
C ALA A 21 7.45 -17.51 -2.02
N GLY A 22 7.89 -16.32 -2.43
CA GLY A 22 7.15 -15.43 -3.32
C GLY A 22 5.86 -14.91 -2.69
N THR A 23 4.83 -14.65 -3.50
CA THR A 23 3.50 -14.18 -3.07
C THR A 23 2.60 -15.31 -2.55
N ARG A 24 3.17 -16.44 -2.12
CA ARG A 24 2.43 -17.57 -1.51
C ARG A 24 2.11 -17.23 -0.06
N TRP A 25 1.11 -16.38 0.14
CA TRP A 25 0.82 -15.72 1.42
C TRP A 25 0.60 -16.67 2.61
N VAL A 26 0.09 -17.88 2.37
CA VAL A 26 -0.06 -18.90 3.42
C VAL A 26 1.30 -19.37 3.92
N ALA A 27 2.25 -19.66 3.02
CA ALA A 27 3.61 -20.03 3.39
C ALA A 27 4.35 -18.85 4.04
N VAL A 28 4.17 -17.65 3.51
CA VAL A 28 4.74 -16.41 4.07
C VAL A 28 4.25 -16.16 5.49
N ALA A 29 2.95 -16.33 5.75
CA ALA A 29 2.37 -16.19 7.08
C ALA A 29 2.94 -17.21 8.08
N SER A 30 3.12 -18.46 7.65
CA SER A 30 3.77 -19.49 8.46
C SER A 30 5.20 -19.11 8.84
N ALA A 31 5.96 -18.52 7.91
CA ALA A 31 7.33 -18.05 8.17
C ALA A 31 7.38 -16.79 9.06
N VAL A 32 6.42 -15.86 8.92
CA VAL A 32 6.31 -14.67 9.78
C VAL A 32 5.87 -15.03 11.20
N ALA A 33 5.07 -16.11 11.35
CA ALA A 33 4.54 -16.72 12.57
C ALA A 33 3.65 -15.83 13.46
N THR A 34 3.71 -14.50 13.34
CA THR A 34 2.94 -13.55 14.15
C THR A 34 1.67 -13.03 13.48
N ARG A 35 1.59 -13.12 12.15
CA ARG A 35 0.56 -12.53 11.28
C ARG A 35 -0.04 -13.58 10.35
N ASN A 36 -1.27 -13.34 9.90
CA ASN A 36 -1.95 -14.22 8.94
C ASN A 36 -1.65 -13.83 7.48
N ALA A 37 -2.05 -14.68 6.53
CA ALA A 37 -1.78 -14.52 5.11
C ALA A 37 -2.31 -13.18 4.56
N GLU A 38 -3.54 -12.80 4.91
CA GLU A 38 -4.15 -11.54 4.46
C GLU A 38 -3.41 -10.31 4.99
N GLN A 39 -2.98 -10.34 6.25
CA GLN A 39 -2.19 -9.26 6.86
C GLN A 39 -0.83 -9.13 6.17
N CYS A 40 -0.15 -10.24 5.90
CA CYS A 40 1.11 -10.26 5.16
C CYS A 40 0.94 -9.69 3.76
N ALA A 41 -0.06 -10.15 3.01
CA ALA A 41 -0.37 -9.67 1.67
C ALA A 41 -0.66 -8.17 1.66
N LYS A 42 -1.47 -7.70 2.61
CA LYS A 42 -1.79 -6.28 2.75
C LYS A 42 -0.55 -5.45 3.05
N ARG A 43 0.26 -5.87 4.03
CA ARG A 43 1.49 -5.14 4.41
C ARG A 43 2.47 -5.05 3.26
N TRP A 44 2.63 -6.14 2.51
CA TRP A 44 3.48 -6.17 1.33
C TRP A 44 3.02 -5.15 0.29
N ASN A 45 1.77 -5.26 -0.16
CA ASN A 45 1.21 -4.43 -1.22
C ASN A 45 1.04 -2.95 -0.84
N ASP A 46 0.90 -2.63 0.45
CA ASP A 46 0.75 -1.25 0.90
C ASP A 46 2.09 -0.55 1.18
N LYS A 47 3.15 -1.30 1.53
CA LYS A 47 4.37 -0.71 2.11
C LYS A 47 5.70 -1.39 1.79
N LEU A 48 5.77 -2.71 1.67
CA LEU A 48 7.06 -3.41 1.58
C LEU A 48 7.44 -3.86 0.17
N ASN A 49 6.50 -3.88 -0.77
CA ASN A 49 6.79 -4.22 -2.16
C ASN A 49 7.81 -3.21 -2.73
N PRO A 50 9.01 -3.67 -3.16
CA PRO A 50 10.04 -2.80 -3.72
C PRO A 50 9.63 -2.07 -5.02
N GLU A 51 8.58 -2.53 -5.70
CA GLU A 51 8.02 -1.85 -6.88
C GLU A 51 7.23 -0.58 -6.51
N LEU A 52 6.94 -0.37 -5.24
CA LEU A 52 6.23 0.83 -4.79
C LEU A 52 7.17 2.03 -4.74
N ASP A 53 6.72 3.13 -5.34
CA ASP A 53 7.40 4.40 -5.22
C ASP A 53 7.06 5.08 -3.89
N HIS A 54 8.10 5.29 -3.09
CA HIS A 54 8.07 5.99 -1.82
C HIS A 54 8.50 7.45 -1.91
N SER A 55 8.75 7.97 -3.12
CA SER A 55 9.05 9.37 -3.38
C SER A 55 7.92 10.30 -2.90
N PRO A 56 8.20 11.58 -2.64
CA PRO A 56 7.17 12.57 -2.44
C PRO A 56 6.19 12.64 -3.63
N TRP A 57 4.91 12.87 -3.34
CA TRP A 57 3.90 13.08 -4.36
C TRP A 57 4.16 14.36 -5.16
N SER A 58 4.15 14.25 -6.49
CA SER A 58 4.27 15.39 -7.38
C SER A 58 2.95 16.16 -7.52
N ALA A 59 3.04 17.41 -7.99
CA ALA A 59 1.85 18.22 -8.26
C ALA A 59 0.99 17.63 -9.40
N ASP A 60 1.62 16.97 -10.38
CA ASP A 60 0.91 16.31 -11.48
C ASP A 60 0.15 15.08 -11.00
N GLU A 61 0.77 14.26 -10.13
CA GLU A 61 0.10 13.13 -9.49
C GLU A 61 -1.10 13.58 -8.66
N ASP A 62 -0.96 14.70 -7.93
CA ASP A 62 -2.07 15.27 -7.15
C ASP A 62 -3.22 15.74 -8.02
N LYS A 63 -2.91 16.44 -9.11
CA LYS A 63 -3.92 16.93 -10.06
C LYS A 63 -4.65 15.76 -10.71
N LEU A 64 -3.91 14.74 -11.14
CA LEU A 64 -4.47 13.52 -11.70
C LEU A 64 -5.36 12.80 -10.68
N LEU A 65 -4.89 12.63 -9.44
CA LEU A 65 -5.64 12.02 -8.34
C LEU A 65 -6.98 12.73 -8.10
N LEU A 66 -6.97 14.07 -8.00
CA LEU A 66 -8.19 14.84 -7.80
C LEU A 66 -9.16 14.71 -8.97
N THR A 67 -8.64 14.70 -10.19
CA THR A 67 -9.44 14.57 -11.42
C THR A 67 -10.12 13.19 -11.47
N LEU A 68 -9.37 12.13 -11.21
CA LEU A 68 -9.87 10.76 -11.21
C LEU A 68 -10.92 10.53 -10.11
N VAL A 69 -10.72 11.09 -8.92
CA VAL A 69 -11.71 11.00 -7.85
C VAL A 69 -12.99 11.74 -8.20
N ALA A 70 -12.88 12.93 -8.81
CA ALA A 70 -14.05 13.69 -9.26
C ALA A 70 -14.84 12.95 -10.35
N ALA A 71 -14.15 12.24 -11.25
CA ALA A 71 -14.79 11.52 -12.35
C ALA A 71 -15.36 10.14 -11.95
N GLY A 72 -14.61 9.36 -11.14
CA GLY A 72 -14.88 7.94 -10.90
C GLY A 72 -14.99 7.54 -9.43
N GLY A 73 -14.96 8.50 -8.50
CA GLY A 73 -15.09 8.25 -7.07
C GLY A 73 -13.84 7.63 -6.42
N HIS A 74 -14.03 6.88 -5.34
CA HIS A 74 -12.96 6.44 -4.45
C HIS A 74 -12.41 5.03 -4.75
N ASN A 75 -12.28 4.67 -6.03
CA ASN A 75 -11.80 3.35 -6.45
C ASN A 75 -10.27 3.25 -6.46
N TRP A 76 -9.64 3.32 -5.28
CA TRP A 76 -8.19 3.38 -5.11
C TRP A 76 -7.41 2.23 -5.77
N LYS A 77 -7.97 1.02 -5.77
CA LYS A 77 -7.35 -0.15 -6.41
C LYS A 77 -7.26 0.01 -7.93
N LEU A 78 -8.34 0.51 -8.54
CA LEU A 78 -8.40 0.78 -9.97
C LEU A 78 -7.44 1.92 -10.33
N MET A 79 -7.46 2.99 -9.54
CA MET A 79 -6.57 4.13 -9.74
C MET A 79 -5.10 3.76 -9.65
N SER A 80 -4.73 2.93 -8.67
CA SER A 80 -3.40 2.36 -8.54
C SER A 80 -3.05 1.55 -9.79
N LYS A 81 -3.91 0.63 -10.22
CA LYS A 81 -3.62 -0.24 -11.36
C LYS A 81 -3.48 0.51 -12.69
N ASP A 82 -4.39 1.44 -12.98
CA ASP A 82 -4.57 1.97 -14.34
C ASP A 82 -3.87 3.32 -14.55
N PHE A 83 -3.65 4.10 -13.49
CA PHE A 83 -3.17 5.49 -13.60
C PHE A 83 -1.92 5.77 -12.75
N LEU A 84 -1.75 5.08 -11.61
CA LEU A 84 -0.65 5.29 -10.67
C LEU A 84 -0.03 3.95 -10.24
N PRO A 85 0.55 3.16 -11.16
CA PRO A 85 0.99 1.78 -10.89
C PRO A 85 2.07 1.67 -9.82
N ALA A 86 2.89 2.71 -9.67
CA ALA A 86 3.92 2.77 -8.63
C ALA A 86 3.37 3.18 -7.25
N ARG A 87 2.11 3.64 -7.15
CA ARG A 87 1.51 4.08 -5.88
C ARG A 87 0.54 3.03 -5.35
N ALA A 88 0.78 2.57 -4.12
CA ALA A 88 -0.14 1.65 -3.45
C ALA A 88 -1.53 2.30 -3.23
N PRO A 89 -2.63 1.53 -3.30
CA PRO A 89 -3.99 2.04 -3.07
C PRO A 89 -4.15 2.80 -1.74
N LEU A 90 -3.49 2.33 -0.68
CA LEU A 90 -3.48 3.01 0.62
C LEU A 90 -2.76 4.37 0.56
N ALA A 91 -1.66 4.47 -0.20
CA ALA A 91 -0.93 5.72 -0.38
C ALA A 91 -1.81 6.75 -1.11
N ILE A 92 -2.51 6.32 -2.17
CA ILE A 92 -3.45 7.15 -2.94
C ILE A 92 -4.55 7.71 -2.04
N LYS A 93 -5.22 6.83 -1.28
CA LYS A 93 -6.27 7.23 -0.32
C LYS A 93 -5.76 8.25 0.70
N ASN A 94 -4.56 8.01 1.26
CA ASN A 94 -3.96 8.89 2.25
C ASN A 94 -3.63 10.26 1.64
N ARG A 95 -3.10 10.29 0.40
CA ARG A 95 -2.80 11.54 -0.29
C ARG A 95 -4.07 12.33 -0.57
N HIS A 96 -5.10 11.70 -1.10
CA HIS A 96 -6.38 12.37 -1.36
C HIS A 96 -6.95 12.97 -0.07
N SER A 97 -6.95 12.21 1.03
CA SER A 97 -7.43 12.68 2.34
C SER A 97 -6.66 13.91 2.84
N LEU A 98 -5.34 13.96 2.58
CA LEU A 98 -4.51 15.12 2.90
C LEU A 98 -4.87 16.33 2.04
N LEU A 99 -5.04 16.15 0.73
CA LEU A 99 -5.40 17.23 -0.20
C LEU A 99 -6.76 17.85 0.16
N VAL A 100 -7.77 17.02 0.43
CA VAL A 100 -9.10 17.50 0.85
C VAL A 100 -9.03 18.29 2.17
N ARG A 101 -8.22 17.84 3.13
CA ARG A 101 -8.03 18.58 4.40
C ARG A 101 -7.35 19.93 4.20
N ARG A 102 -6.42 20.03 3.23
CA ARG A 102 -5.72 21.29 2.90
C ARG A 102 -6.65 22.31 2.23
N GLN A 103 -7.61 21.86 1.42
CA GLN A 103 -8.57 22.74 0.75
C GLN A 103 -9.63 23.33 1.69
N LYS A 104 -9.87 22.69 2.84
CA LYS A 104 -10.84 23.13 3.86
C LYS A 104 -10.26 24.08 4.92
N ARG A 105 -8.96 24.38 4.83
CA ARG A 105 -8.27 25.35 5.68
C ARG A 105 -8.23 26.68 4.95
#